data_AF-A0A536XTQ5-F1
#
_entry.id   AF-A0A536XTQ5-F1
#
_cell.length_a   1.000
_cell.length_b   1.000
_cell.length_c   1.000
_cell.angle_alpha   90.00
_cell.angle_beta   90.00
_cell.angle_gamma   90.00
#
_symmetry.space_group_name_H-M   'P 1'
#
loop_
_entity.id
_entity.type
_entity.pdbx_description
1 polymer ?
#
loop_
_entity_poly.entity_id
_entity_poly.type
_entity_poly.pdbx_seq_one_letter_code
_entity_poly.pdbx_strand_id
1 'polypeptide(L)'
;LLRWYQGNYLRDERDRVDWRASPLRAQDHSRLPPAYIVTAGFDPLRDEGKAYAERLVQAGVDVTHECFEGQIHGFLPMAGVIAAAHHAHYRIGQLLRMRFGTLSIVRP
;
A
#
# COMPACT_ATOMS: atom_id res chain seq x y z
N LEU A 1 -2.24 -5.38 -19.99
CA LEU A 1 -1.87 -4.08 -19.41
C LEU A 1 -0.56 -4.13 -18.60
N LEU A 2 -0.46 -4.95 -17.54
CA LEU A 2 0.77 -5.03 -16.71
C LEU A 2 2.06 -5.36 -17.49
N ARG A 3 2.03 -6.31 -18.43
CA ARG A 3 3.19 -6.62 -19.31
C ARG A 3 3.65 -5.42 -20.14
N TRP A 4 2.72 -4.58 -20.57
CA TRP A 4 3.04 -3.37 -21.33
C TRP A 4 3.75 -2.35 -20.44
N TYR A 5 3.23 -2.09 -19.23
CA TYR A 5 3.91 -1.21 -18.27
C TYR A 5 5.32 -1.74 -17.92
N GLN A 6 5.44 -3.05 -17.67
CA GLN A 6 6.73 -3.68 -17.38
C GLN A 6 7.73 -3.47 -18.52
N GLY A 7 7.32 -3.68 -19.78
CA GLY A 7 8.20 -3.49 -20.94
C GLY A 7 8.60 -2.04 -21.23
N ASN A 8 7.89 -1.06 -20.66
CA ASN A 8 8.25 0.37 -20.78
C ASN A 8 9.02 0.90 -19.56
N TYR A 9 8.94 0.23 -18.41
CA TYR A 9 9.54 0.69 -17.15
C TYR A 9 10.81 -0.07 -16.78
N LEU A 10 10.81 -1.40 -16.94
CA LEU A 10 11.94 -2.26 -16.60
C LEU A 10 12.90 -2.33 -17.79
N ARG A 11 14.20 -2.34 -17.51
CA ARG A 11 15.23 -2.40 -18.56
C ARG A 11 15.43 -3.81 -19.06
N ASP A 12 15.42 -4.78 -18.14
CA ASP A 12 15.55 -6.20 -18.43
C ASP A 12 14.99 -7.07 -17.28
N GLU A 13 15.05 -8.40 -17.45
CA GLU A 13 14.49 -9.37 -16.49
C GLU A 13 15.13 -9.30 -15.09
N ARG A 14 16.36 -8.80 -14.94
CA ARG A 14 17.01 -8.66 -13.63
C ARG A 14 16.32 -7.60 -12.79
N ASP A 15 15.80 -6.55 -13.42
CA ASP A 15 15.04 -5.51 -12.71
C ASP A 15 13.80 -6.10 -12.05
N ARG A 16 13.19 -7.16 -12.60
CA ARG A 16 12.00 -7.80 -12.00
C ARG A 16 12.26 -8.37 -10.62
N VAL A 17 13.46 -8.90 -10.38
CA VAL A 17 13.84 -9.51 -9.10
C VAL A 17 14.59 -8.55 -8.19
N ASP A 18 14.96 -7.38 -8.70
CA ASP A 18 15.57 -6.30 -7.91
C ASP A 18 14.57 -5.75 -6.89
N TRP A 19 15.02 -5.52 -5.65
CA TRP A 19 14.17 -5.05 -4.56
C TRP A 19 13.54 -3.68 -4.84
N ARG A 20 14.13 -2.87 -5.73
CA ARG A 20 13.58 -1.56 -6.12
C ARG A 20 12.29 -1.68 -6.92
N ALA A 21 12.14 -2.74 -7.72
CA ALA A 21 10.91 -3.04 -8.44
C ALA A 21 10.01 -4.03 -7.68
N SER A 22 10.60 -4.89 -6.85
CA SER A 22 9.91 -5.89 -6.04
C SER A 22 10.26 -5.73 -4.55
N PRO A 23 9.70 -4.74 -3.83
CA PRO A 23 10.06 -4.43 -2.43
C PRO A 23 9.88 -5.59 -1.44
N LEU A 24 9.00 -6.53 -1.74
CA LEU A 24 8.85 -7.77 -0.97
C LEU A 24 10.15 -8.59 -0.90
N ARG A 25 11.06 -8.42 -1.88
CA ARG A 25 12.36 -9.10 -1.96
C ARG A 25 13.49 -8.36 -1.24
N ALA A 26 13.23 -7.22 -0.60
CA ALA A 26 14.27 -6.56 0.20
C ALA A 26 14.74 -7.49 1.34
N GLN A 27 16.04 -7.43 1.66
CA GLN A 27 16.63 -8.32 2.65
C GLN A 27 16.15 -8.02 4.07
N ASP A 28 15.89 -6.75 4.37
CA ASP A 28 15.49 -6.27 5.69
C ASP A 28 14.36 -5.23 5.58
N HIS A 29 13.37 -5.36 6.45
CA HIS A 29 12.21 -4.49 6.56
C HIS A 29 12.04 -3.89 7.97
N SER A 30 12.94 -4.21 8.92
CA SER A 30 12.79 -3.93 10.35
C SER A 30 12.83 -2.46 10.74
N ARG A 31 13.39 -1.59 9.87
CA ARG A 31 13.54 -0.15 10.11
C ARG A 31 12.59 0.71 9.27
N LEU A 32 11.52 0.11 8.75
CA LEU A 32 10.51 0.83 7.98
C LEU A 32 9.51 1.53 8.91
N PRO A 33 8.92 2.65 8.47
CA PRO A 33 7.91 3.35 9.26
C PRO A 33 6.63 2.51 9.37
N PRO A 34 5.77 2.81 10.36
CA PRO A 34 4.41 2.28 10.42
C PRO A 34 3.69 2.45 9.08
N ALA A 35 2.88 1.47 8.70
CA ALA A 35 2.26 1.42 7.39
C ALA A 35 0.75 1.18 7.47
N TYR A 36 0.00 1.84 6.59
CA TYR A 36 -1.35 1.45 6.24
C TYR A 36 -1.35 0.90 4.81
N ILE A 37 -1.76 -0.35 4.64
CA ILE A 37 -1.78 -1.04 3.36
C ILE A 37 -3.25 -1.33 3.01
N VAL A 38 -3.67 -0.87 1.84
CA VAL A 38 -5.02 -1.07 1.32
C VAL A 38 -4.95 -1.96 0.09
N THR A 39 -5.76 -3.01 0.06
CA THR A 39 -5.92 -3.90 -1.11
C THR A 39 -7.39 -3.90 -1.58
N ALA A 40 -7.61 -4.31 -2.82
CA ALA A 40 -8.94 -4.51 -3.40
C ALA A 40 -9.15 -6.01 -3.73
N GLY A 41 -10.35 -6.54 -3.49
CA GLY A 41 -10.57 -7.99 -3.57
C GLY A 41 -10.48 -8.59 -4.97
N PHE A 42 -10.82 -7.82 -6.01
CA PHE A 42 -10.69 -8.18 -7.43
C PHE A 42 -9.48 -7.52 -8.10
N ASP A 43 -8.41 -7.30 -7.34
CA ASP A 43 -7.17 -6.70 -7.83
C ASP A 43 -6.09 -7.78 -8.06
N PRO A 44 -5.46 -7.86 -9.24
CA PRO A 44 -4.30 -8.73 -9.46
C PRO A 44 -3.16 -8.54 -8.46
N LEU A 45 -3.03 -7.35 -7.85
CA LEU A 45 -2.00 -7.01 -6.88
C LEU A 45 -2.40 -7.32 -5.42
N ARG A 46 -3.61 -7.86 -5.18
CA ARG A 46 -4.14 -8.10 -3.83
C ARG A 46 -3.20 -8.96 -2.99
N ASP A 47 -2.78 -10.09 -3.54
CA ASP A 47 -2.05 -11.10 -2.78
C ASP A 47 -0.61 -10.65 -2.47
N GLU A 48 0.04 -9.94 -3.40
CA GLU A 48 1.35 -9.34 -3.14
C GLU A 48 1.29 -8.17 -2.15
N GLY A 49 0.22 -7.37 -2.17
CA GLY A 49 -0.03 -6.34 -1.16
C GLY A 49 -0.22 -6.93 0.24
N LYS A 50 -1.01 -8.02 0.35
CA LYS A 50 -1.17 -8.77 1.61
C LYS A 50 0.16 -9.37 2.08
N ALA A 51 0.91 -10.02 1.19
CA ALA A 51 2.21 -10.59 1.52
C ALA A 51 3.22 -9.53 2.01
N TYR A 52 3.18 -8.32 1.44
CA TYR A 52 4.00 -7.21 1.92
C TYR A 52 3.60 -6.77 3.32
N ALA A 53 2.30 -6.65 3.61
CA ALA A 53 1.81 -6.35 4.96
C ALA A 53 2.28 -7.38 5.99
N GLU A 54 2.15 -8.68 5.68
CA GLU A 54 2.61 -9.77 6.52
C GLU A 54 4.13 -9.72 6.75
N ARG A 55 4.91 -9.42 5.70
CA ARG A 55 6.38 -9.30 5.78
C ARG A 55 6.82 -8.15 6.68
N LEU A 56 6.10 -7.02 6.65
CA LEU A 56 6.34 -5.87 7.51
C LEU A 56 6.00 -6.20 8.98
N VAL A 57 4.86 -6.85 9.24
CA VAL A 57 4.48 -7.31 10.59
C VAL A 57 5.54 -8.25 11.17
N GLN A 58 6.01 -9.22 10.37
CA GLN A 58 7.08 -10.14 10.78
C GLN A 58 8.40 -9.43 11.09
N ALA A 59 8.65 -8.27 10.47
CA ALA A 59 9.83 -7.44 10.73
C ALA A 59 9.67 -6.51 11.95
N GLY A 60 8.52 -6.55 12.65
CA GLY A 60 8.23 -5.72 13.82
C GLY A 60 7.67 -4.34 13.48
N VAL A 61 7.23 -4.11 12.25
CA VAL A 61 6.61 -2.85 11.84
C VAL A 61 5.14 -2.82 12.28
N ASP A 62 4.69 -1.67 12.77
CA ASP A 62 3.28 -1.39 13.07
C ASP A 62 2.48 -1.24 11.76
N VAL A 63 1.63 -2.22 11.45
CA VAL A 63 0.91 -2.29 10.17
C VAL A 63 -0.58 -2.43 10.40
N THR A 64 -1.34 -1.59 9.72
CA THR A 64 -2.78 -1.83 9.48
C THR A 64 -2.96 -2.29 8.04
N HIS A 65 -3.58 -3.45 7.82
CA HIS A 65 -3.95 -3.94 6.49
C HIS A 65 -5.48 -4.01 6.38
N GLU A 66 -6.04 -3.46 5.31
CA GLU A 66 -7.49 -3.47 5.04
C GLU A 66 -7.75 -3.87 3.59
N CYS A 67 -8.53 -4.94 3.39
CA CYS A 67 -8.96 -5.38 2.07
C CYS A 67 -10.39 -4.92 1.79
N PHE A 68 -10.58 -4.15 0.72
CA PHE A 68 -11.88 -3.78 0.21
C PHE A 68 -12.36 -4.86 -0.76
N GLU A 69 -12.90 -5.95 -0.20
CA GLU A 69 -13.19 -7.21 -0.90
C GLU A 69 -14.02 -7.07 -2.18
N GLY A 70 -15.00 -6.15 -2.20
CA GLY A 70 -15.87 -5.94 -3.36
C GLY A 70 -15.30 -5.04 -4.46
N GLN A 71 -14.05 -4.57 -4.33
CA GLN A 71 -13.49 -3.51 -5.18
C GLN A 71 -12.47 -4.03 -6.19
N ILE A 72 -12.25 -3.24 -7.24
CA ILE A 72 -11.28 -3.49 -8.30
C ILE A 72 -10.01 -2.66 -8.11
N HIS A 73 -8.94 -3.03 -8.82
CA HIS A 73 -7.77 -2.18 -8.96
C HIS A 73 -8.17 -0.77 -9.44
N GLY A 74 -7.62 0.27 -8.80
CA GLY A 74 -7.88 1.67 -9.17
C GLY A 74 -9.19 2.25 -8.63
N PHE A 75 -9.89 1.59 -7.69
CA PHE A 75 -11.12 2.15 -7.09
C PHE A 75 -10.90 3.43 -6.28
N LEU A 76 -9.74 3.57 -5.64
CA LEU A 76 -9.44 4.66 -4.70
C LEU A 76 -9.71 6.09 -5.23
N PRO A 77 -9.27 6.50 -6.44
CA PRO A 77 -9.58 7.83 -6.98
C PRO A 77 -11.07 8.07 -7.31
N MET A 78 -11.92 7.05 -7.29
CA MET A 78 -13.33 7.13 -7.71
C MET A 78 -14.30 7.51 -6.57
N ALA A 79 -13.83 8.22 -5.54
CA ALA A 79 -14.62 8.56 -4.35
C ALA A 79 -15.88 9.40 -4.63
N GLY A 80 -15.97 10.08 -5.79
CA GLY A 80 -17.19 10.79 -6.21
C GLY A 80 -18.31 9.89 -6.72
N VAL A 81 -18.02 8.62 -7.04
CA VAL A 81 -18.97 7.69 -7.66
C VAL A 81 -19.03 6.32 -6.97
N ILE A 82 -17.99 5.91 -6.25
CA ILE A 82 -17.92 4.65 -5.50
C ILE A 82 -17.88 4.97 -4.00
N ALA A 83 -18.91 4.54 -3.28
CA ALA A 83 -19.01 4.73 -1.83
C ALA A 83 -17.85 4.09 -1.05
N ALA A 84 -17.37 2.92 -1.50
CA ALA A 84 -16.21 2.26 -0.89
C ALA A 84 -14.92 3.07 -1.03
N ALA A 85 -14.74 3.82 -2.12
CA ALA A 85 -13.59 4.70 -2.31
C ALA A 85 -13.66 5.93 -1.39
N HIS A 86 -14.86 6.50 -1.22
CA HIS A 86 -15.09 7.54 -0.20
C HIS A 86 -14.80 7.03 1.22
N HIS A 87 -15.25 5.81 1.54
CA HIS A 87 -14.91 5.17 2.81
C HIS A 87 -13.40 4.96 2.97
N ALA A 88 -12.70 4.48 1.94
CA ALA A 88 -11.25 4.33 1.97
C ALA A 88 -10.53 5.66 2.25
N HIS A 89 -10.95 6.77 1.64
CA HIS A 89 -10.41 8.09 1.95
C HIS A 89 -10.63 8.48 3.42
N TYR A 90 -11.82 8.22 3.96
CA TYR A 90 -12.11 8.46 5.37
C TYR A 90 -11.18 7.66 6.29
N ARG A 91 -10.97 6.36 5.99
CA ARG A 91 -10.05 5.48 6.74
C ARG A 91 -8.61 5.98 6.69
N ILE A 92 -8.11 6.36 5.51
CA ILE A 92 -6.78 6.95 5.33
C ILE A 92 -6.63 8.20 6.21
N GLY A 93 -7.60 9.12 6.12
CA GLY A 93 -7.57 10.36 6.91
C GLY A 93 -7.61 10.11 8.42
N GLN A 94 -8.43 9.16 8.88
CA GLN A 94 -8.49 8.77 10.29
C GLN A 94 -7.16 8.22 10.79
N LEU A 95 -6.53 7.29 10.06
CA LEU A 95 -5.28 6.69 10.48
C LEU A 95 -4.12 7.69 10.50
N LEU A 96 -4.04 8.57 9.49
CA LEU A 96 -3.07 9.66 9.50
C LEU A 96 -3.29 10.60 10.70
N ARG A 97 -4.55 10.96 11.00
CA ARG A 97 -4.88 11.78 12.17
C ARG A 97 -4.55 11.07 13.48
N MET A 98 -4.82 9.77 13.61
CA MET A 98 -4.46 9.01 14.82
C MET A 98 -2.93 8.97 15.01
N ARG A 99 -2.17 8.85 13.91
CA ARG A 99 -0.71 8.78 13.98
C ARG A 99 -0.04 10.12 14.27
N PHE A 100 -0.58 11.22 13.74
CA PHE A 100 0.08 12.53 13.78
C PHE A 100 -0.69 13.64 14.51
N GLY A 101 -1.96 13.44 14.83
CA GLY A 101 -2.89 14.45 15.35
C GLY A 101 -2.69 14.88 16.80
N THR A 102 -1.64 14.41 17.47
CA THR A 102 -1.22 14.87 18.81
C THR A 102 0.06 15.69 18.80
N LEU A 103 0.61 16.04 17.63
CA LEU A 103 1.66 17.05 17.55
C LEU A 103 1.03 18.44 17.74
N SER A 104 1.04 18.94 18.97
CA SER A 104 0.91 20.38 19.23
C SER A 104 1.88 21.10 18.30
N ILE A 105 1.33 21.87 17.38
CA ILE A 105 2.10 22.75 16.51
C ILE A 105 2.80 23.75 17.43
N VAL A 106 4.05 23.48 17.81
CA VAL A 106 4.94 24.54 18.29
C VAL A 106 5.22 25.39 17.06
N ARG A 107 4.42 26.46 16.91
CA ARG A 107 4.71 27.51 15.92
C ARG A 107 5.97 28.25 16.39
N PRO A 108 6.97 28.49 15.53
CA PRO A 108 8.01 29.47 15.80
C PRO A 108 7.44 30.89 15.92
#